data_AF-A0A8T3ZDR1-F1
#
_entry.id   AF-A0A8T3ZDR1-F1
#
_cell.length_a   1.000
_cell.length_b   1.000
_cell.length_c   1.000
_cell.angle_alpha   90.00
_cell.angle_beta   90.00
_cell.angle_gamma   90.00
#
_symmetry.space_group_name_H-M   'P 1'
#
loop_
_entity.id
_entity.type
_entity.pdbx_description
1 polymer ?
#
loop_
_entity_poly.entity_id
_entity_poly.type
_entity_poly.pdbx_seq_one_letter_code
_entity_poly.pdbx_strand_id
1 'polypeptide(L)' 'MEIGISTIKRIMKKGTSHPISTDAAYWLSESIEKLIVKKTRNAQELLAERNRQREKGGLPTKKRISKELIKEVMKGDSAS' A
#
# COMPACT_ATOMS: atom_id res chain seq x y z
N MET A 1 6.24 11.76 -0.99
CA MET A 1 5.15 12.01 -0.01
C MET A 1 5.65 11.45 1.29
N GLU A 2 6.17 12.29 2.19
CA GLU A 2 6.88 11.82 3.38
C GLU A 2 5.88 11.48 4.50
N ILE A 3 6.00 10.30 5.10
CA ILE A 3 5.17 9.91 6.24
C ILE A 3 5.81 10.51 7.50
N GLY A 4 5.14 11.49 8.12
CA GLY A 4 5.69 12.17 9.29
C GLY A 4 5.97 11.20 10.46
N ILE A 5 7.18 11.24 10.99
CA ILE A 5 7.66 10.43 12.13
C ILE A 5 6.73 10.54 13.34
N SER A 6 6.19 11.72 13.61
CA SER A 6 5.21 11.98 14.68
C SER A 6 3.93 11.16 14.54
N THR A 7 3.46 10.96 13.30
CA THR A 7 2.28 10.13 13.00
C THR A 7 2.59 8.65 13.26
N ILE A 8 3.75 8.17 12.81
CA ILE A 8 4.19 6.79 13.07
C ILE A 8 4.30 6.53 14.56
N LYS A 9 4.97 7.44 15.31
CA LYS A 9 5.10 7.34 16.77
C LYS A 9 3.73 7.31 17.46
N ARG A 10 2.76 8.09 17.00
CA ARG A 10 1.38 8.07 17.52
C ARG A 10 0.68 6.74 17.25
N ILE A 11 0.87 6.14 16.07
CA ILE A 11 0.30 4.83 15.73
C ILE A 11 0.93 3.74 16.59
N MET A 12 2.26 3.73 16.70
CA MET A 12 2.99 2.73 17.49
C MET A 12 2.60 2.75 18.98
N LYS A 13 2.40 3.94 19.57
CA LYS A 13 1.91 4.09 20.96
C LYS A 13 0.55 3.41 21.22
N LYS A 14 -0.24 3.11 20.19
CA LYS A 14 -1.49 2.36 20.34
C LYS A 14 -1.24 0.85 20.56
N GLY A 15 -0.08 0.34 20.16
CA GLY A 15 0.26 -1.08 20.21
C GLY A 15 1.27 -1.45 21.30
N THR A 16 1.80 -0.48 22.05
CA THR A 16 2.73 -0.73 23.16
C THR A 16 2.64 0.32 24.24
N SER A 17 2.82 -0.10 25.50
CA SER A 17 2.99 0.78 26.67
C SER A 17 4.43 1.28 26.84
N HIS A 18 5.39 0.73 26.08
CA HIS A 18 6.80 1.08 26.21
C HIS A 18 7.13 2.38 25.46
N PRO A 19 8.10 3.17 25.97
CA PRO A 19 8.63 4.32 25.23
C PRO A 19 9.20 3.90 23.87
N ILE A 20 8.90 4.68 22.84
CA ILE A 20 9.38 4.47 21.47
C ILE A 20 10.43 5.53 21.16
N SER A 21 11.64 5.11 20.80
CA SER A 21 12.70 6.00 20.34
C SER A 21 12.32 6.64 19.00
N THR A 22 12.88 7.82 18.72
CA THR A 22 12.68 8.48 17.43
C THR A 22 13.25 7.64 16.29
N ASP A 23 14.39 7.00 16.49
CA ASP A 23 15.03 6.13 15.49
C ASP A 23 14.15 4.92 15.13
N ALA A 24 13.52 4.28 16.11
CA ALA A 24 12.58 3.19 15.85
C ALA A 24 11.38 3.65 15.00
N ALA A 25 10.85 4.84 15.27
CA ALA A 25 9.77 5.43 14.47
C ALA A 25 10.25 5.80 13.05
N TYR A 26 11.49 6.28 12.91
CA TYR A 26 12.11 6.56 11.61
C TYR A 26 12.23 5.29 10.76
N TRP A 27 12.83 4.21 11.30
CA TRP A 27 12.98 2.94 10.58
C TRP A 27 11.65 2.33 10.12
N LEU A 28 10.61 2.44 10.95
CA LEU A 28 9.27 2.01 10.58
C LEU A 28 8.65 2.91 9.51
N SER A 29 8.90 4.23 9.56
CA SER A 29 8.41 5.15 8.52
C SER A 29 8.95 4.80 7.13
N GLU A 30 10.26 4.52 7.01
CA GLU A 30 10.88 4.09 5.76
C GLU A 30 10.31 2.77 5.26
N SER A 31 10.11 1.82 6.18
CA SER A 31 9.58 0.49 5.86
C SER A 31 8.13 0.58 5.35
N ILE A 32 7.31 1.42 5.98
CA ILE A 32 5.92 1.67 5.55
C ILE A 32 5.90 2.38 4.19
N GLU A 33 6.78 3.36 3.96
CA GLU A 33 6.87 4.04 2.67
C GLU A 33 7.22 3.05 1.54
N LYS A 34 8.25 2.23 1.74
CA LYS A 34 8.64 1.17 0.79
C LYS A 34 7.47 0.21 0.52
N LEU A 35 6.73 -0.17 1.55
CA LEU A 35 5.57 -1.05 1.41
C LEU A 35 4.45 -0.39 0.59
N ILE A 36 4.10 0.87 0.89
CA ILE A 36 3.05 1.62 0.17
C ILE A 36 3.42 1.74 -1.32
N VAL A 37 4.67 2.09 -1.63
CA VAL A 37 5.16 2.19 -3.01
C VAL A 37 5.04 0.84 -3.72
N LYS A 38 5.51 -0.25 -3.09
CA LYS A 38 5.40 -1.60 -3.66
C LYS A 38 3.95 -2.00 -3.93
N LYS A 39 3.06 -1.83 -2.96
CA LYS A 39 1.63 -2.19 -3.10
C LYS A 39 0.92 -1.35 -4.15
N THR A 40 1.25 -0.06 -4.24
CA THR A 40 0.70 0.84 -5.25
C THR A 40 1.13 0.40 -6.65
N ARG A 41 2.39 0.02 -6.84
CA ARG A 41 2.88 -0.51 -8.12
C ARG A 41 2.17 -1.80 -8.52
N ASN A 42 2.04 -2.76 -7.61
CA ASN A 42 1.30 -4.00 -7.86
C ASN A 42 -0.16 -3.70 -8.27
N ALA A 43 -0.79 -2.70 -7.64
CA ALA A 43 -2.15 -2.28 -7.99
C ALA A 43 -2.23 -1.61 -9.37
N GLN A 44 -1.22 -0.83 -9.76
CA GLN A 44 -1.13 -0.26 -11.10
C GLN A 44 -0.99 -1.35 -12.17
N GLU A 45 -0.13 -2.34 -11.93
CA GLU A 45 0.10 -3.47 -12.83
C GLU A 45 -1.17 -4.30 -13.01
N LEU A 46 -1.87 -4.60 -11.92
CA LEU A 46 -3.15 -5.31 -11.97
C LEU A 46 -4.25 -4.49 -12.66
N LEU A 47 -4.29 -3.17 -12.46
CA LEU A 47 -5.23 -2.29 -13.17
C LEU A 47 -4.95 -2.31 -14.69
N ALA A 48 -3.70 -2.24 -15.09
CA ALA A 48 -3.30 -2.32 -16.49
C ALA A 48 -3.71 -3.66 -17.10
N GLU A 49 -3.50 -4.77 -16.39
CA GLU A 49 -3.92 -6.10 -16.85
C GLU A 49 -5.43 -6.21 -17.03
N ARG A 50 -6.22 -5.74 -16.06
CA ARG A 50 -7.68 -5.70 -16.17
C ARG A 50 -8.15 -4.83 -17.34
N ASN A 51 -7.45 -3.72 -17.60
CA ASN A 51 -7.75 -2.86 -18.74
C ASN A 51 -7.48 -3.56 -20.07
N ARG A 52 -6.36 -4.29 -20.21
CA ARG A 52 -6.09 -5.11 -21.41
C ARG A 52 -7.21 -6.12 -21.66
N GLN A 53 -7.73 -6.75 -20.61
CA GLN A 53 -8.85 -7.70 -20.72
C GLN A 53 -10.15 -7.01 -21.13
N ARG A 54 -10.42 -5.81 -20.60
CA ARG A 54 -11.60 -5.01 -20.96
C ARG A 54 -11.56 -4.55 -22.41
N GLU A 55 -10.41 -4.05 -22.87
CA GLU A 55 -10.22 -3.63 -24.26
C GLU A 55 -10.42 -4.79 -25.24
N LYS A 56 -9.87 -5.97 -24.94
CA LYS A 56 -10.11 -7.19 -25.72
C LYS A 56 -11.60 -7.58 -25.78
N GLY A 57 -12.36 -7.27 -24.73
CA GLY A 57 -13.81 -7.46 -24.68
C GLY A 57 -14.64 -6.27 -25.18
N GLY A 58 -14.03 -5.23 -25.76
CA GLY A 58 -14.73 -4.03 -26.23
C GLY A 58 -15.32 -3.14 -25.12
N LEU A 59 -14.88 -3.34 -23.87
CA LEU A 59 -15.33 -2.57 -22.71
C LEU A 59 -14.40 -1.39 -22.41
N PRO A 60 -14.94 -0.27 -21.90
CA PRO A 60 -14.12 0.88 -21.54
C PRO A 60 -13.18 0.56 -20.36
N THR A 61 -11.96 1.09 -20.44
CA THR A 61 -10.93 0.95 -19.40
C THR A 61 -11.19 1.84 -18.19
N LYS A 62 -10.62 1.46 -17.05
CA LYS A 62 -10.67 2.23 -15.80
C LYS A 62 -9.37 3.01 -15.62
N LYS A 63 -9.48 4.28 -15.21
CA LYS A 63 -8.32 5.17 -14.97
C LYS A 63 -7.85 5.21 -13.51
N ARG A 64 -8.62 4.67 -12.57
CA ARG A 64 -8.37 4.78 -11.12
C ARG A 64 -8.17 3.41 -10.51
N ILE A 65 -7.22 3.31 -9.58
CA ILE A 65 -7.08 2.16 -8.68
C ILE A 65 -8.28 2.16 -7.73
N SER A 66 -9.06 1.09 -7.73
CA SER A 66 -10.24 0.97 -6.86
C SER A 66 -9.92 0.25 -5.55
N LYS A 67 -10.80 0.38 -4.56
CA LYS A 67 -10.68 -0.30 -3.26
C LYS A 67 -10.62 -1.82 -3.42
N GLU A 68 -11.41 -2.37 -4.33
CA GLU A 68 -11.47 -3.80 -4.63
C GLU A 68 -10.12 -4.29 -5.16
N LEU A 69 -9.47 -3.48 -5.99
CA LEU A 69 -8.19 -3.80 -6.58
C LEU A 69 -7.07 -3.78 -5.52
N ILE A 70 -7.09 -2.82 -4.60
CA ILE A 70 -6.18 -2.83 -3.43
C ILE A 70 -6.42 -4.08 -2.57
N LYS A 71 -7.68 -4.47 -2.33
CA LYS A 71 -7.98 -5.70 -1.57
C LYS A 71 -7.41 -6.96 -2.26
N GLU A 72 -7.47 -7.03 -3.58
CA GLU A 72 -6.91 -8.15 -4.36
C GLU A 72 -5.39 -8.22 -4.22
N VAL A 73 -4.70 -7.09 -4.38
CA VAL A 73 -3.25 -7.00 -4.16
C VAL A 73 -2.86 -7.46 -2.75
N MET A 74 -3.56 -6.97 -1.72
CA MET A 74 -3.26 -7.31 -0.32
C MET A 74 -3.52 -8.80 0.00
N LYS A 75 -4.51 -9.43 -0.64
CA LYS A 75 -4.76 -10.87 -0.48
C LYS A 75 -3.65 -11.73 -1.09
N GLY A 76 -3.12 -11.32 -2.25
CA GLY A 76 -2.05 -12.03 -2.93
C GLY A 76 -0.77 -12.15 -2.09
N ASP A 77 -0.49 -11.18 -1.22
CA ASP A 77 0.68 -11.20 -0.33
C ASP A 77 0.53 -12.15 0.86
N SER A 78 -0.66 -12.65 1.16
CA SER A 78 -0.90 -13.55 2.31
C SER A 78 -0.72 -15.03 1.96
N ALA A 79 -0.39 -15.34 0.70
CA ALA A 79 -0.28 -16.70 0.17
C ALA A 79 1.17 -17.13 -0.10
N SER A 80 2.16 -16.43 0.46
CA SER A 80 3.60 -16.72 0.33
C SER A 80 4.29 -16.74 1.69
#